data_AF-A0A8C6I357-F1
#
_entry.id   AF-A0A8C6I357-F1
#
_cell.length_a   1.000
_cell.length_b   1.000
_cell.length_c   1.000
_cell.angle_alpha   90.00
_cell.angle_beta   90.00
_cell.angle_gamma   90.00
#
_symmetry.space_group_name_H-M   'P 1'
#
loop_
_entity.id
_entity.type
_entity.pdbx_description
1 polymer ?
#
loop_
_entity_poly.entity_id
_entity_poly.type
_entity_poly.pdbx_seq_one_letter_code
_entity_poly.pdbx_strand_id
1 'polypeptide(L)'
;MFSPRASDAFTKSSVLHRKGRMITWSFIELWRTSHSTLFQMTLATVLMAPVLGDCGPPPLLPFASPTNQLYESTTFPSGTVLKYTCHHGFKRVNSSHLSCDENGSWVYSTFCARKRCKNPGELVNGKVEIPSDLLVGSIIEFSCSKGYLLIGSATSRCEVQGKGVDWSDSLPECVKIVCHRPQIPKGYLAPGFRQFYAYRDALEIRCKKGFILRGSSVIHCEANGEWFPSIPTCEPNGCTNIPDIPYASWEGYKFPLRNFEVFEIGAKLKYQCKPGYRASLNDPQTVTCQENLTWSSTSGCERICCPTPDMEKIKIVSERRDFTGTCIYAYGDYVFYICNEGSYPMSTDGRSSCQADGKWDPAIPSCQADSGLQNRLALFTFPNISETNVTNKTYLFGHEENSTERAMKGVCLKPMVINGNLSVERVIYAELENITIQCDPGYTIVGSPNIICSNRTWYPEIPSCQMEVLEDCRIVSRGAQLLHCLSSPEDVHRALKVYKLFLEIERLEHQKEKWIQLHGKPQSMKINRSFRPCN
;
A
#
# COMPACT_ATOMS: atom_id res chain seq x y z
N MET A 1 -48.45 -16.49 38.09
CA MET A 1 -49.18 -16.32 36.81
C MET A 1 -48.83 -17.51 35.92
N PHE A 2 -49.86 -18.14 35.39
CA PHE A 2 -49.90 -19.51 34.90
C PHE A 2 -49.02 -19.78 33.66
N SER A 3 -48.19 -20.82 33.77
CA SER A 3 -48.18 -22.11 33.04
C SER A 3 -48.61 -22.24 31.56
N PRO A 4 -48.13 -23.32 30.88
CA PRO A 4 -47.84 -23.40 29.44
C PRO A 4 -48.65 -24.52 28.73
N ARG A 5 -48.21 -24.93 27.52
CA ARG A 5 -48.36 -26.25 26.84
C ARG A 5 -49.20 -26.33 25.54
N ALA A 6 -48.68 -27.24 24.71
CA ALA A 6 -49.34 -28.25 23.86
C ALA A 6 -50.07 -27.76 22.60
N SER A 7 -49.72 -28.27 21.40
CA SER A 7 -49.99 -29.60 20.80
C SER A 7 -51.42 -29.74 20.26
N ASP A 8 -51.50 -30.38 19.09
CA ASP A 8 -52.67 -31.06 18.52
C ASP A 8 -53.83 -30.14 18.07
N ALA A 9 -54.72 -30.49 17.16
CA ALA A 9 -54.86 -31.49 16.10
C ALA A 9 -56.21 -31.16 15.43
N PHE A 10 -56.41 -31.64 14.19
CA PHE A 10 -57.71 -32.00 13.59
C PHE A 10 -58.96 -31.12 13.84
N THR A 11 -59.57 -30.59 12.78
CA THR A 11 -60.83 -31.14 12.20
C THR A 11 -61.41 -30.29 11.06
N LYS A 12 -61.74 -31.00 9.97
CA LYS A 12 -63.03 -31.03 9.23
C LYS A 12 -63.87 -29.74 9.08
N SER A 13 -64.33 -29.56 7.83
CA SER A 13 -65.71 -29.30 7.39
C SER A 13 -66.00 -27.97 6.69
N SER A 14 -66.37 -28.05 5.41
CA SER A 14 -67.51 -27.34 4.80
C SER A 14 -67.68 -27.78 3.33
N VAL A 15 -68.82 -27.84 2.63
CA VAL A 15 -70.25 -28.07 2.89
C VAL A 15 -70.97 -27.69 1.56
N LEU A 16 -71.97 -28.50 1.20
CA LEU A 16 -73.17 -28.26 0.37
C LEU A 16 -73.17 -27.34 -0.88
N HIS A 17 -73.66 -27.91 -1.98
CA HIS A 17 -74.91 -27.50 -2.67
C HIS A 17 -75.43 -28.70 -3.50
N ARG A 18 -76.47 -29.46 -3.12
CA ARG A 18 -77.95 -29.30 -3.15
C ARG A 18 -78.63 -29.50 -4.53
N LYS A 19 -79.43 -30.59 -4.59
CA LYS A 19 -80.66 -30.90 -5.39
C LYS A 19 -80.51 -31.00 -6.93
N GLY A 20 -81.11 -31.93 -7.66
CA GLY A 20 -82.08 -33.02 -7.48
C GLY A 20 -82.37 -33.58 -8.90
N ARG A 21 -82.72 -34.85 -9.12
CA ARG A 21 -84.10 -35.34 -9.30
C ARG A 21 -84.08 -36.86 -9.49
N MET A 22 -85.01 -37.57 -8.85
CA MET A 22 -85.38 -38.97 -9.10
C MET A 22 -86.11 -39.11 -10.43
N ILE A 23 -85.87 -40.23 -11.13
CA ILE A 23 -86.92 -40.99 -11.81
C ILE A 23 -86.67 -42.48 -11.50
N THR A 24 -87.70 -43.09 -10.94
CA THR A 24 -87.90 -44.50 -10.57
C THR A 24 -88.14 -45.39 -11.79
N TRP A 25 -87.86 -46.70 -11.70
CA TRP A 25 -88.86 -47.77 -11.80
C TRP A 25 -88.28 -49.11 -11.35
N SER A 26 -89.02 -49.78 -10.46
CA SER A 26 -88.81 -51.13 -9.96
C SER A 26 -89.45 -52.15 -10.89
N PHE A 27 -88.88 -53.35 -11.01
CA PHE A 27 -89.64 -54.59 -11.20
C PHE A 27 -88.92 -55.75 -10.49
N ILE A 28 -89.67 -56.42 -9.60
CA ILE A 28 -89.40 -57.72 -8.96
C ILE A 28 -90.29 -58.75 -9.68
N GLU A 29 -89.99 -60.06 -9.48
CA GLU A 29 -90.75 -61.27 -9.84
C GLU A 29 -90.38 -61.83 -11.24
N LEU A 30 -90.08 -63.10 -11.52
CA LEU A 30 -90.12 -64.45 -10.91
C LEU A 30 -89.00 -65.26 -11.63
N TRP A 31 -88.37 -66.31 -11.11
CA TRP A 31 -88.91 -67.67 -11.03
C TRP A 31 -88.08 -68.54 -10.10
N ARG A 32 -88.79 -69.39 -9.36
CA ARG A 32 -88.31 -70.37 -8.39
C ARG A 32 -88.30 -71.76 -9.05
N THR A 33 -87.44 -72.62 -8.52
CA THR A 33 -87.39 -74.10 -8.60
C THR A 33 -86.49 -74.74 -9.67
N SER A 34 -85.33 -75.21 -9.19
CA SER A 34 -84.56 -76.29 -9.80
C SER A 34 -84.80 -77.53 -8.94
N HIS A 35 -85.39 -78.57 -9.53
CA HIS A 35 -85.48 -79.89 -8.90
C HIS A 35 -84.27 -80.72 -9.30
N SER A 36 -83.50 -81.01 -8.26
CA SER A 36 -82.58 -82.12 -8.04
C SER A 36 -82.81 -83.39 -8.87
N THR A 37 -81.65 -83.96 -9.25
CA THR A 37 -81.33 -85.38 -9.45
C THR A 37 -81.82 -86.10 -10.70
N LEU A 38 -80.87 -86.34 -11.62
CA LEU A 38 -80.64 -87.67 -12.20
C LEU A 38 -79.18 -87.79 -12.70
N PHE A 39 -78.41 -88.65 -12.02
CA PHE A 39 -77.33 -89.53 -12.51
C PHE A 39 -76.36 -88.98 -13.60
N GLN A 40 -75.12 -88.64 -13.24
CA GLN A 40 -73.96 -89.56 -13.22
C GLN A 40 -73.56 -90.10 -14.61
N MET A 41 -72.33 -89.73 -15.00
CA MET A 41 -71.44 -90.34 -16.00
C MET A 41 -71.64 -89.96 -17.47
N THR A 42 -71.14 -88.78 -17.85
CA THR A 42 -70.31 -88.70 -19.05
C THR A 42 -68.86 -88.43 -18.66
N LEU A 43 -68.05 -89.41 -19.04
CA LEU A 43 -66.61 -89.52 -18.95
C LEU A 43 -65.90 -88.28 -19.53
N ALA A 44 -64.82 -87.91 -18.86
CA ALA A 44 -63.93 -86.80 -19.15
C ALA A 44 -63.49 -86.69 -20.61
N THR A 45 -63.80 -85.56 -21.25
CA THR A 45 -62.91 -84.79 -22.13
C THR A 45 -63.43 -83.35 -22.24
N VAL A 46 -63.47 -82.61 -21.13
CA VAL A 46 -63.25 -81.16 -21.24
C VAL A 46 -61.75 -81.01 -21.17
N LEU A 47 -61.16 -80.78 -22.33
CA LEU A 47 -59.79 -80.35 -22.49
C LEU A 47 -59.49 -79.32 -21.40
N MET A 48 -58.66 -79.73 -20.45
CA MET A 48 -57.82 -78.82 -19.71
C MET A 48 -57.02 -78.06 -20.78
N ALA A 49 -57.57 -76.96 -21.30
CA ALA A 49 -56.71 -75.92 -21.81
C ALA A 49 -56.00 -75.42 -20.56
N PRO A 50 -54.69 -75.67 -20.39
CA PRO A 50 -53.99 -74.92 -19.38
C PRO A 50 -54.17 -73.47 -19.81
N VAL A 51 -54.82 -72.67 -18.97
CA VAL A 51 -54.80 -71.22 -19.14
C VAL A 51 -53.36 -70.83 -18.84
N LEU A 52 -52.46 -71.01 -19.82
CA LEU A 52 -51.13 -70.44 -19.75
C LEU A 52 -51.37 -68.94 -19.59
N GLY A 53 -51.02 -68.41 -18.44
CA GLY A 53 -51.05 -66.98 -18.23
C GLY A 53 -49.95 -66.38 -19.08
N ASP A 54 -50.31 -65.56 -20.07
CA ASP A 54 -49.32 -64.74 -20.76
C ASP A 54 -48.97 -63.54 -19.86
N CYS A 55 -47.69 -63.20 -19.79
CA CYS A 55 -47.23 -62.04 -19.03
C CYS A 55 -47.56 -60.73 -19.74
N GLY A 56 -47.91 -59.70 -18.97
CA GLY A 56 -47.99 -58.32 -19.46
C GLY A 56 -46.60 -57.70 -19.70
N PRO A 57 -46.52 -56.38 -19.95
CA PRO A 57 -45.23 -55.69 -20.12
C PRO A 57 -44.32 -55.89 -18.89
N PRO A 58 -43.01 -56.06 -19.10
CA PRO A 58 -42.09 -56.31 -18.01
C PRO A 58 -41.96 -55.10 -17.08
N PRO A 59 -41.65 -55.32 -15.79
CA PRO A 59 -41.51 -54.24 -14.82
C PRO A 59 -40.31 -53.33 -15.16
N LEU A 60 -40.43 -52.05 -14.80
CA LEU A 60 -39.31 -51.11 -14.84
C LEU A 60 -38.32 -51.42 -13.72
N LEU A 61 -37.07 -51.68 -14.07
CA LEU A 61 -36.01 -52.00 -13.13
C LEU A 61 -35.07 -50.79 -12.96
N PRO A 62 -34.83 -50.28 -11.73
CA PRO A 62 -33.98 -49.10 -11.53
C PRO A 62 -32.50 -49.36 -11.84
N PHE A 63 -32.09 -50.62 -11.94
CA PHE A 63 -30.69 -51.05 -12.12
C PHE A 63 -30.38 -51.66 -13.49
N ALA A 64 -31.38 -51.85 -14.37
CA ALA A 64 -31.20 -52.49 -15.67
C ALA A 64 -32.26 -52.08 -16.70
N SER A 65 -31.86 -52.09 -17.97
CA SER A 65 -32.70 -51.83 -19.12
C SER A 65 -32.71 -53.04 -20.06
N PRO A 66 -33.78 -53.25 -20.85
CA PRO A 66 -33.82 -54.33 -21.83
C PRO A 66 -32.72 -54.14 -22.89
N THR A 67 -32.09 -55.25 -23.30
CA THR A 67 -30.97 -55.22 -24.26
C THR A 67 -31.42 -54.77 -25.65
N ASN A 68 -32.64 -55.13 -26.03
CA ASN A 68 -33.28 -54.69 -27.27
C ASN A 68 -34.49 -53.84 -26.92
N GLN A 69 -34.64 -52.67 -27.55
CA GLN A 69 -35.80 -51.77 -27.36
C GLN A 69 -37.05 -52.21 -28.14
N LEU A 70 -37.01 -53.36 -28.83
CA LEU A 70 -38.00 -53.79 -29.83
C LEU A 70 -39.19 -54.59 -29.26
N TYR A 71 -39.39 -54.61 -27.94
CA TYR A 71 -40.52 -55.31 -27.35
C TYR A 71 -41.76 -54.41 -27.31
N GLU A 72 -42.32 -54.11 -28.48
CA GLU A 72 -43.60 -53.39 -28.63
C GLU A 72 -44.83 -54.26 -28.28
N SER A 73 -44.60 -55.51 -27.88
CA SER A 73 -45.68 -56.42 -27.48
C SER A 73 -46.23 -56.03 -26.12
N THR A 74 -47.56 -55.96 -26.02
CA THR A 74 -48.28 -55.79 -24.75
C THR A 74 -48.44 -57.10 -23.97
N THR A 75 -48.18 -58.24 -24.62
CA THR A 75 -48.42 -59.59 -24.10
C THR A 75 -47.29 -60.54 -24.50
N PHE A 76 -46.82 -61.37 -23.57
CA PHE A 76 -45.68 -62.27 -23.75
C PHE A 76 -46.07 -63.69 -23.35
N PRO A 77 -45.88 -64.70 -24.23
CA PRO A 77 -46.28 -66.07 -23.91
C PRO A 77 -45.50 -66.63 -22.72
N SER A 78 -46.13 -67.49 -21.93
CA SER A 78 -45.44 -68.24 -20.87
C SER A 78 -44.20 -68.96 -21.42
N GLY A 79 -43.11 -68.93 -20.66
CA GLY A 79 -41.78 -69.40 -21.09
C GLY A 79 -40.94 -68.34 -21.82
N THR A 80 -41.48 -67.15 -22.10
CA THR A 80 -40.69 -66.06 -22.71
C THR A 80 -39.56 -65.61 -21.79
N VAL A 81 -38.36 -65.46 -22.37
CA VAL A 81 -37.16 -64.98 -21.65
C VAL A 81 -36.66 -63.67 -22.28
N LEU A 82 -36.70 -62.58 -21.51
CA LEU A 82 -36.23 -61.26 -21.93
C LEU A 82 -34.84 -60.97 -21.39
N LYS A 83 -33.92 -60.52 -22.25
CA LYS A 83 -32.53 -60.17 -21.86
C LYS A 83 -32.39 -58.71 -21.46
N TYR A 84 -31.66 -58.48 -20.39
CA TYR A 84 -31.42 -57.17 -19.80
C TYR A 84 -29.92 -56.85 -19.68
N THR A 85 -29.61 -55.57 -19.73
CA THR A 85 -28.29 -54.97 -19.51
C THR A 85 -28.32 -54.07 -18.29
N CYS A 86 -27.32 -54.18 -17.42
CA CYS A 86 -27.23 -53.33 -16.23
C CYS A 86 -26.97 -51.86 -16.61
N HIS A 87 -27.55 -50.95 -15.84
CA HIS A 87 -27.28 -49.51 -15.97
C HIS A 87 -25.82 -49.17 -15.64
N HIS A 88 -25.38 -48.01 -16.10
CA HIS A 88 -24.10 -47.44 -15.68
C HIS A 88 -24.06 -47.30 -14.15
N GLY A 89 -22.94 -47.63 -13.53
CA GLY A 89 -22.84 -47.74 -12.06
C GLY A 89 -23.30 -49.09 -11.48
N PHE A 90 -23.81 -50.03 -12.29
CA PHE A 90 -24.13 -51.39 -11.86
C PHE A 90 -23.28 -52.43 -12.61
N LYS A 91 -23.02 -53.57 -11.97
CA LYS A 91 -22.30 -54.73 -12.54
C LYS A 91 -23.20 -55.96 -12.52
N ARG A 92 -23.09 -56.79 -13.55
CA ARG A 92 -23.82 -58.06 -13.64
C ARG A 92 -23.25 -59.06 -12.63
N VAL A 93 -24.11 -59.62 -11.79
CA VAL A 93 -23.77 -60.63 -10.77
C VAL A 93 -24.43 -61.98 -11.01
N ASN A 94 -25.53 -62.02 -11.77
CA ASN A 94 -26.22 -63.25 -12.16
C ASN A 94 -26.67 -63.17 -13.63
N SER A 95 -27.32 -64.21 -14.12
CA SER A 95 -27.97 -64.25 -15.43
C SER A 95 -28.98 -63.11 -15.57
N SER A 96 -28.72 -62.18 -16.49
CA SER A 96 -29.48 -60.94 -16.66
C SER A 96 -30.70 -61.13 -17.57
N HIS A 97 -31.65 -61.95 -17.11
CA HIS A 97 -32.89 -62.21 -17.81
C HIS A 97 -34.11 -62.25 -16.87
N LEU A 98 -35.27 -61.93 -17.44
CA LEU A 98 -36.59 -62.12 -16.84
C LEU A 98 -37.28 -63.27 -17.56
N SER A 99 -37.91 -64.18 -16.82
CA SER A 99 -38.66 -65.31 -17.38
C SER A 99 -40.13 -65.17 -17.03
N CYS A 100 -41.00 -65.35 -18.02
CA CYS A 100 -42.44 -65.41 -17.81
C CYS A 100 -42.82 -66.82 -17.32
N ASP A 101 -43.33 -66.92 -16.10
CA ASP A 101 -43.78 -68.18 -15.50
C ASP A 101 -45.16 -68.60 -16.04
N GLU A 102 -45.52 -69.87 -15.84
CA GLU A 102 -46.81 -70.46 -16.27
C GLU A 102 -48.03 -69.75 -15.70
N ASN A 103 -47.85 -69.05 -14.57
CA ASN A 103 -48.87 -68.23 -13.92
C ASN A 103 -49.01 -66.80 -14.49
N GLY A 104 -48.33 -66.46 -15.60
CA GLY A 104 -48.36 -65.12 -16.20
C GLY A 104 -47.64 -64.04 -15.40
N SER A 105 -46.64 -64.43 -14.61
CA SER A 105 -45.84 -63.52 -13.78
C SER A 105 -44.37 -63.51 -14.17
N TRP A 106 -43.75 -62.32 -14.16
CA TRP A 106 -42.32 -62.17 -14.41
C TRP A 106 -41.49 -62.60 -13.20
N VAL A 107 -40.66 -63.63 -13.39
CA VAL A 107 -39.75 -64.16 -12.38
C VAL A 107 -38.32 -63.76 -12.71
N TYR A 108 -37.63 -63.18 -11.73
CA TYR A 108 -36.21 -62.83 -11.82
C TYR A 108 -35.57 -62.80 -10.44
N SER A 109 -34.24 -62.97 -10.40
CA SER A 109 -33.41 -62.68 -9.22
C SER A 109 -32.62 -61.40 -9.45
N THR A 110 -32.15 -60.74 -8.39
CA THR A 110 -31.30 -59.54 -8.55
C THR A 110 -30.02 -59.89 -9.31
N PHE A 111 -29.95 -59.49 -10.58
CA PHE A 111 -28.84 -59.82 -11.48
C PHE A 111 -27.87 -58.67 -11.72
N CYS A 112 -28.18 -57.47 -11.24
CA CYS A 112 -27.29 -56.30 -11.24
C CYS A 112 -27.08 -55.78 -9.81
N ALA A 113 -25.82 -55.56 -9.43
CA ALA A 113 -25.46 -54.96 -8.16
C ALA A 113 -24.74 -53.62 -8.38
N ARG A 114 -24.89 -52.66 -7.46
CA ARG A 114 -24.12 -51.40 -7.52
C ARG A 114 -22.63 -51.72 -7.61
N LYS A 115 -21.93 -51.02 -8.49
CA LYS A 115 -20.46 -51.03 -8.55
C LYS A 115 -19.92 -50.37 -7.29
N ARG A 116 -18.71 -50.76 -6.91
CA ARG A 116 -18.03 -50.30 -5.71
C ARG A 116 -16.84 -49.44 -6.12
N CYS A 117 -16.73 -48.24 -5.57
CA CYS A 117 -15.53 -47.43 -5.68
C CYS A 117 -14.36 -48.10 -4.96
N LYS A 118 -13.14 -47.76 -5.36
CA LYS A 118 -11.93 -48.25 -4.69
C LYS A 118 -11.93 -47.79 -3.24
N ASN A 119 -11.23 -48.53 -2.38
CA ASN A 119 -10.96 -48.02 -1.04
C ASN A 119 -10.17 -46.70 -1.20
N PRO A 120 -10.65 -45.56 -0.67
CA PRO A 120 -9.98 -44.26 -0.81
C PRO A 120 -8.53 -44.30 -0.29
N GLY A 121 -8.21 -45.21 0.64
CA GLY A 121 -6.88 -45.36 1.23
C GLY A 121 -6.81 -44.69 2.60
N GLU A 122 -5.60 -44.60 3.15
CA GLU A 122 -5.36 -43.94 4.44
C GLU A 122 -4.97 -42.48 4.22
N LEU A 123 -5.58 -41.58 5.01
CA LEU A 123 -5.23 -40.17 5.04
C LEU A 123 -4.13 -39.93 6.07
N VAL A 124 -2.91 -39.64 5.60
CA VAL A 124 -1.76 -39.36 6.49
C VAL A 124 -2.06 -38.16 7.37
N ASN A 125 -1.85 -38.30 8.69
CA ASN A 125 -2.22 -37.29 9.71
C ASN A 125 -3.71 -36.92 9.72
N GLY A 126 -4.59 -37.80 9.25
CA GLY A 126 -6.04 -37.59 9.24
C GLY A 126 -6.81 -38.89 9.38
N LYS A 127 -8.10 -38.83 9.06
CA LYS A 127 -9.05 -39.94 9.09
C LYS A 127 -9.98 -39.86 7.89
N VAL A 128 -10.34 -41.03 7.37
CA VAL A 128 -11.38 -41.19 6.36
C VAL A 128 -12.57 -41.86 7.03
N GLU A 129 -13.70 -41.17 7.07
CA GLU A 129 -14.94 -41.68 7.62
C GLU A 129 -15.81 -42.21 6.46
N ILE A 130 -16.28 -43.45 6.62
CA ILE A 130 -17.16 -44.12 5.66
C ILE A 130 -18.49 -44.37 6.38
N PRO A 131 -19.44 -43.43 6.33
CA PRO A 131 -20.67 -43.51 7.10
C PRO A 131 -21.60 -44.65 6.68
N SER A 132 -21.56 -45.06 5.40
CA SER A 132 -22.50 -46.04 4.83
C SER A 132 -21.78 -47.21 4.15
N ASP A 133 -21.38 -47.04 2.90
CA ASP A 133 -20.74 -48.06 2.07
C ASP A 133 -19.81 -47.40 1.03
N LEU A 134 -19.20 -48.21 0.15
CA LEU A 134 -18.34 -47.71 -0.94
C LEU A 134 -19.02 -47.90 -2.32
N LEU A 135 -20.35 -47.94 -2.37
CA LEU A 135 -21.13 -48.15 -3.59
C LEU A 135 -21.48 -46.81 -4.26
N VAL A 136 -21.79 -46.84 -5.57
CA VAL A 136 -22.14 -45.64 -6.36
C VAL A 136 -23.24 -44.82 -5.71
N GLY A 137 -22.97 -43.55 -5.43
CA GLY A 137 -23.87 -42.59 -4.78
C GLY A 137 -23.49 -42.28 -3.33
N SER A 138 -22.67 -43.12 -2.69
CA SER A 138 -22.24 -42.96 -1.31
C SER A 138 -21.20 -41.85 -1.16
N ILE A 139 -21.17 -41.24 0.02
CA ILE A 139 -20.30 -40.10 0.36
C ILE A 139 -19.38 -40.54 1.49
N ILE A 140 -18.10 -40.21 1.36
CA ILE A 140 -17.10 -40.35 2.42
C ILE A 140 -16.66 -38.96 2.89
N GLU A 141 -16.22 -38.87 4.13
CA GLU A 141 -15.79 -37.63 4.76
C GLU A 141 -14.33 -37.73 5.20
N PHE A 142 -13.60 -36.61 5.10
CA PHE A 142 -12.20 -36.51 5.44
C PHE A 142 -12.02 -35.52 6.58
N SER A 143 -11.22 -35.90 7.58
CA SER A 143 -10.87 -35.03 8.70
C SER A 143 -9.38 -35.12 9.02
N CYS A 144 -8.76 -33.99 9.33
CA CYS A 144 -7.36 -33.99 9.77
C CYS A 144 -7.26 -34.16 11.29
N SER A 145 -6.16 -34.78 11.72
CA SER A 145 -5.83 -34.90 13.14
C SER A 145 -5.59 -33.53 13.76
N LYS A 146 -5.74 -33.44 15.08
CA LYS A 146 -5.51 -32.18 15.81
C LYS A 146 -4.14 -31.59 15.47
N GLY A 147 -4.11 -30.31 15.06
CA GLY A 147 -2.88 -29.61 14.68
C GLY A 147 -2.52 -29.71 13.19
N TYR A 148 -3.42 -30.22 12.36
CA TYR A 148 -3.27 -30.28 10.91
C TYR A 148 -4.46 -29.60 10.21
N LEU A 149 -4.16 -28.93 9.10
CA LEU A 149 -5.09 -28.23 8.22
C LEU A 149 -5.38 -29.13 7.01
N LEU A 150 -6.67 -29.25 6.66
CA LEU A 150 -7.14 -30.01 5.51
C LEU A 150 -7.05 -29.16 4.24
N ILE A 151 -6.21 -29.59 3.29
CA ILE A 151 -6.05 -28.98 1.97
C ILE A 151 -6.68 -29.91 0.92
N GLY A 152 -7.81 -29.49 0.35
CA GLY A 152 -8.60 -30.27 -0.61
C GLY A 152 -10.07 -30.32 -0.25
N SER A 153 -10.81 -31.23 -0.89
CA SER A 153 -12.22 -31.45 -0.56
C SER A 153 -12.35 -32.19 0.77
N ALA A 154 -13.29 -31.76 1.63
CA ALA A 154 -13.59 -32.44 2.90
C ALA A 154 -14.49 -33.67 2.72
N THR A 155 -15.08 -33.86 1.54
CA THR A 155 -15.98 -34.97 1.23
C THR A 155 -15.73 -35.48 -0.17
N SER A 156 -16.01 -36.75 -0.43
CA SER A 156 -16.04 -37.25 -1.81
C SER A 156 -17.21 -38.20 -2.04
N ARG A 157 -17.83 -38.10 -3.21
CA ARG A 157 -18.93 -38.97 -3.67
C ARG A 157 -18.44 -40.02 -4.65
N CYS A 158 -18.88 -41.26 -4.48
CA CYS A 158 -18.65 -42.34 -5.45
C CYS A 158 -19.54 -42.15 -6.67
N GLU A 159 -18.96 -41.80 -7.81
CA GLU A 159 -19.69 -41.43 -9.03
C GLU A 159 -19.36 -42.36 -10.20
N VAL A 160 -20.23 -42.34 -11.21
CA VAL A 160 -20.02 -43.11 -12.44
C VAL A 160 -19.05 -42.35 -13.34
N GLN A 161 -17.90 -42.96 -13.63
CA GLN A 161 -16.90 -42.39 -14.55
C GLN A 161 -16.68 -43.36 -15.72
N GLY A 162 -17.20 -42.99 -16.90
CA GLY A 162 -17.16 -43.83 -18.10
C GLY A 162 -17.84 -45.19 -17.91
N LYS A 163 -17.10 -46.29 -18.09
CA LYS A 163 -17.59 -47.66 -17.83
C LYS A 163 -17.41 -48.09 -16.36
N GLY A 164 -16.65 -47.33 -15.59
CA GLY A 164 -16.29 -47.63 -14.20
C GLY A 164 -17.00 -46.73 -13.20
N VAL A 165 -16.49 -46.75 -11.97
CA VAL A 165 -16.91 -45.87 -10.88
C VAL A 165 -15.67 -45.44 -10.12
N ASP A 166 -15.63 -44.18 -9.72
CA ASP A 166 -14.52 -43.64 -8.93
C ASP A 166 -15.01 -42.50 -8.03
N TRP A 167 -14.16 -42.09 -7.09
CA TRP A 167 -14.42 -40.93 -6.25
C TRP A 167 -14.37 -39.65 -7.08
N SER A 168 -15.26 -38.70 -6.76
CA SER A 168 -15.32 -37.37 -7.40
C SER A 168 -14.10 -36.51 -7.08
N ASP A 169 -13.49 -36.73 -5.92
CA ASP A 169 -12.34 -35.99 -5.43
C ASP A 169 -11.25 -36.97 -4.98
N SER A 170 -9.99 -36.58 -5.13
CA SER A 170 -8.85 -37.32 -4.58
C SER A 170 -8.74 -37.13 -3.06
N LEU A 171 -7.96 -37.99 -2.41
CA LEU A 171 -7.59 -37.79 -1.00
C LEU A 171 -7.01 -36.38 -0.78
N PRO A 172 -7.48 -35.63 0.24
CA PRO A 172 -6.90 -34.33 0.59
C PRO A 172 -5.53 -34.51 1.28
N GLU A 173 -4.85 -33.40 1.52
CA GLU A 173 -3.58 -33.37 2.25
C GLU A 173 -3.77 -32.74 3.63
N CYS A 174 -3.28 -33.39 4.69
CA CYS A 174 -3.25 -32.83 6.03
C CYS A 174 -1.88 -32.22 6.32
N VAL A 175 -1.80 -30.88 6.27
CA VAL A 175 -0.55 -30.13 6.49
C VAL A 175 -0.49 -29.62 7.92
N LYS A 176 0.66 -29.72 8.57
CA LYS A 176 0.82 -29.27 9.97
C LYS A 176 0.53 -27.77 10.09
N ILE A 177 -0.35 -27.38 11.00
CA ILE A 177 -0.65 -25.97 11.28
C ILE A 177 0.55 -25.33 11.96
N VAL A 178 1.02 -24.24 11.36
CA VAL A 178 2.14 -23.46 11.87
C VAL A 178 1.81 -21.97 11.77
N CYS A 179 1.74 -21.30 12.91
CA CYS A 179 1.71 -19.85 12.96
C CYS A 179 3.13 -19.29 13.02
N HIS A 180 3.39 -18.31 12.15
CA HIS A 180 4.64 -17.58 12.16
C HIS A 180 4.69 -16.63 13.35
N ARG A 181 5.90 -16.36 13.85
CA ARG A 181 6.09 -15.41 14.93
C ARG A 181 5.49 -14.03 14.57
N PRO A 182 4.58 -13.48 15.40
CA PRO A 182 3.98 -12.18 15.15
C PRO A 182 5.04 -11.07 15.25
N GLN A 183 4.95 -10.08 14.36
CA GLN A 183 5.79 -8.89 14.39
C GLN A 183 5.05 -7.78 15.14
N ILE A 184 5.57 -7.38 16.30
CA ILE A 184 4.96 -6.34 17.13
C ILE A 184 5.99 -5.23 17.33
N PRO A 185 5.99 -4.18 16.48
CA PRO A 185 6.86 -3.02 16.66
C PRO A 185 6.68 -2.44 18.07
N LYS A 186 7.80 -2.19 18.77
CA LYS A 186 7.82 -1.69 20.15
C LYS A 186 7.11 -2.60 21.17
N GLY A 187 6.77 -3.84 20.79
CA GLY A 187 6.32 -4.90 21.68
C GLY A 187 7.33 -6.04 21.78
N TYR A 188 7.06 -6.96 22.69
CA TYR A 188 7.79 -8.20 22.88
C TYR A 188 6.86 -9.30 23.39
N LEU A 189 7.25 -10.55 23.17
CA LEU A 189 6.56 -11.71 23.72
C LEU A 189 7.07 -11.97 25.13
N ALA A 190 6.17 -12.28 26.06
CA ALA A 190 6.53 -12.83 27.37
C ALA A 190 7.40 -14.10 27.20
N PRO A 191 8.26 -14.45 28.18
CA PRO A 191 9.34 -15.44 27.98
C PRO A 191 8.82 -16.82 27.52
N GLY A 192 9.47 -17.41 26.50
CA GLY A 192 9.10 -18.72 25.93
C GLY A 192 9.33 -18.84 24.41
N PHE A 193 10.47 -18.34 23.91
CA PHE A 193 10.68 -18.07 22.49
C PHE A 193 10.69 -19.31 21.59
N ARG A 194 9.91 -19.26 20.49
CA ARG A 194 9.99 -20.20 19.35
C ARG A 194 9.88 -19.43 18.02
N GLN A 195 10.45 -19.99 16.96
CA GLN A 195 10.34 -19.43 15.59
C GLN A 195 8.97 -19.73 14.97
N PHE A 196 8.36 -20.84 15.39
CA PHE A 196 7.10 -21.39 14.90
C PHE A 196 6.22 -21.80 16.08
N TYR A 197 4.91 -21.62 15.92
CA TYR A 197 3.90 -21.95 16.93
C TYR A 197 2.89 -22.93 16.34
N ALA A 198 2.50 -23.93 17.13
CA ALA A 198 1.53 -24.94 16.73
C ALA A 198 0.09 -24.48 17.02
N TYR A 199 -0.88 -25.19 16.44
CA TYR A 199 -2.30 -24.97 16.72
C TYR A 199 -2.60 -24.91 18.23
N ARG A 200 -3.34 -23.87 18.64
CA ARG A 200 -3.70 -23.52 20.04
C ARG A 200 -2.54 -23.07 20.94
N ASP A 201 -1.32 -22.93 20.42
CA ASP A 201 -0.28 -22.22 21.18
C ASP A 201 -0.75 -20.79 21.41
N ALA A 202 -0.67 -20.34 22.67
CA ALA A 202 -1.04 -19.00 23.08
C ALA A 202 0.19 -18.19 23.48
N LEU A 203 0.19 -16.91 23.10
CA LEU A 203 1.26 -15.97 23.38
C LEU A 203 0.72 -14.76 24.13
N GLU A 204 1.46 -14.36 25.15
CA GLU A 204 1.23 -13.10 25.86
C GLU A 204 2.13 -12.01 25.29
N ILE A 205 1.53 -10.89 24.90
CA ILE A 205 2.18 -9.75 24.27
C ILE A 205 2.27 -8.60 25.27
N ARG A 206 3.44 -7.99 25.34
CA ARG A 206 3.73 -6.84 26.20
C ARG A 206 4.38 -5.72 25.38
N CYS A 207 4.08 -4.48 25.74
CA CYS A 207 4.69 -3.31 25.12
C CYS A 207 5.93 -2.86 25.90
N LYS A 208 6.89 -2.26 25.19
CA LYS A 208 8.04 -1.59 25.82
C LYS A 208 7.56 -0.41 26.68
N LYS A 209 8.41 0.04 27.60
CA LYS A 209 8.11 1.20 28.46
C LYS A 209 7.74 2.42 27.59
N GLY A 210 6.70 3.15 27.98
CA GLY A 210 6.20 4.32 27.25
C GLY A 210 5.18 4.00 26.15
N PHE A 211 4.86 2.72 25.92
CA PHE A 211 3.84 2.30 24.96
C PHE A 211 2.70 1.55 25.66
N ILE A 212 1.48 1.72 25.14
CA ILE A 212 0.27 1.03 25.58
C ILE A 212 -0.20 0.04 24.51
N LEU A 213 -0.71 -1.10 24.96
CA LEU A 213 -1.23 -2.15 24.09
C LEU A 213 -2.65 -1.79 23.62
N ARG A 214 -2.89 -1.83 22.31
CA ARG A 214 -4.24 -1.80 21.71
C ARG A 214 -4.58 -3.17 21.14
N GLY A 215 -5.65 -3.75 21.65
CA GLY A 215 -6.10 -5.11 21.31
C GLY A 215 -5.90 -6.09 22.46
N SER A 216 -5.91 -7.38 22.14
CA SER A 216 -5.77 -8.45 23.14
C SER A 216 -4.31 -8.63 23.55
N SER A 217 -4.05 -8.75 24.86
CA SER A 217 -2.72 -9.11 25.39
C SER A 217 -2.39 -10.59 25.20
N VAL A 218 -3.37 -11.42 24.85
CA VAL A 218 -3.19 -12.85 24.59
C VAL A 218 -3.76 -13.19 23.22
N ILE A 219 -2.95 -13.82 22.37
CA ILE A 219 -3.35 -14.34 21.05
C ILE A 219 -3.01 -15.83 20.97
N HIS A 220 -3.76 -16.58 20.18
CA HIS A 220 -3.54 -18.01 19.96
C HIS A 220 -3.54 -18.36 18.47
N CYS A 221 -2.82 -19.42 18.13
CA CYS A 221 -2.73 -19.92 16.77
C CYS A 221 -3.98 -20.71 16.39
N GLU A 222 -4.69 -20.26 15.35
CA GLU A 222 -5.95 -20.85 14.89
C GLU A 222 -5.77 -21.94 13.83
N ALA A 223 -6.87 -22.63 13.53
CA ALA A 223 -6.87 -23.75 12.59
C ALA A 223 -6.41 -23.37 11.17
N ASN A 224 -6.60 -22.11 10.77
CA ASN A 224 -6.17 -21.56 9.49
C ASN A 224 -4.68 -21.12 9.47
N GLY A 225 -3.94 -21.28 10.56
CA GLY A 225 -2.55 -20.84 10.67
C GLY A 225 -2.38 -19.34 10.92
N GLU A 226 -3.46 -18.63 11.27
CA GLU A 226 -3.44 -17.22 11.64
C GLU A 226 -3.55 -17.02 13.16
N TRP A 227 -3.22 -15.82 13.62
CA TRP A 227 -3.35 -15.44 15.03
C TRP A 227 -4.74 -14.89 15.33
N PHE A 228 -5.36 -15.37 16.40
CA PHE A 228 -6.63 -14.88 16.89
C PHE A 228 -6.60 -14.57 18.41
N PRO A 229 -7.16 -13.44 18.88
CA PRO A 229 -7.50 -12.26 18.10
C PRO A 229 -6.32 -11.75 17.26
N SER A 230 -6.58 -10.84 16.33
CA SER A 230 -5.53 -10.28 15.48
C SER A 230 -4.38 -9.70 16.31
N ILE A 231 -3.18 -9.70 15.72
CA ILE A 231 -1.95 -9.23 16.38
C ILE A 231 -2.17 -7.77 16.87
N PRO A 232 -2.00 -7.49 18.17
CA PRO A 232 -2.22 -6.17 18.76
C PRO A 232 -1.12 -5.18 18.37
N THR A 233 -1.40 -3.89 18.53
CA THR A 233 -0.44 -2.80 18.29
C THR A 233 0.04 -2.18 19.59
N CYS A 234 1.30 -1.73 19.63
CA CYS A 234 1.85 -0.94 20.73
C CYS A 234 1.92 0.53 20.29
N GLU A 235 1.07 1.37 20.89
CA GLU A 235 0.99 2.80 20.59
C GLU A 235 1.71 3.63 21.66
N PRO A 236 2.31 4.78 21.32
CA PRO A 236 2.89 5.67 22.31
C PRO A 236 1.85 6.09 23.35
N ASN A 237 2.19 5.98 24.63
CA ASN A 237 1.37 6.45 25.75
C ASN A 237 1.98 7.71 26.37
N GLY A 238 2.25 8.68 25.52
CA GLY A 238 2.93 9.92 25.86
C GLY A 238 3.34 10.69 24.62
N CYS A 239 4.00 11.82 24.82
CA CYS A 239 4.44 12.67 23.73
C CYS A 239 5.64 12.05 23.02
N THR A 240 5.57 11.94 21.71
CA THR A 240 6.68 11.50 20.88
C THR A 240 7.45 12.69 20.34
N ASN A 241 8.76 12.53 20.17
CA ASN A 241 9.66 13.58 19.71
C ASN A 241 9.70 14.79 20.64
N ILE A 242 10.73 15.62 20.45
CA ILE A 242 10.89 16.91 21.12
C ILE A 242 10.24 17.96 20.20
N PRO A 243 9.46 18.92 20.72
CA PRO A 243 8.86 19.93 19.87
C PRO A 243 9.95 20.79 19.21
N ASP A 244 9.72 21.19 17.96
CA ASP A 244 10.63 22.12 17.28
C ASP A 244 10.24 23.55 17.67
N ILE A 245 11.14 24.22 18.41
CA ILE A 245 10.96 25.61 18.82
C ILE A 245 12.03 26.43 18.10
N PRO A 246 11.65 27.22 17.08
CA PRO A 246 12.59 28.00 16.30
C PRO A 246 13.45 28.90 17.19
N TYR A 247 14.74 28.94 16.89
CA TYR A 247 15.72 29.78 17.59
C TYR A 247 15.84 29.51 19.09
N ALA A 248 15.42 28.33 19.55
CA ALA A 248 15.63 27.85 20.91
C ALA A 248 16.69 26.73 20.98
N SER A 249 17.15 26.46 22.19
CA SER A 249 18.03 25.36 22.57
C SER A 249 17.53 24.72 23.87
N TRP A 250 17.63 23.39 23.99
CA TRP A 250 17.10 22.67 25.16
C TRP A 250 18.07 22.73 26.34
N GLU A 251 17.57 23.11 27.52
CA GLU A 251 18.39 23.29 28.72
C GLU A 251 18.67 21.94 29.41
N GLY A 252 19.94 21.64 29.70
CA GLY A 252 20.32 20.85 30.88
C GLY A 252 19.98 19.35 30.92
N TYR A 253 19.83 18.64 29.80
CA TYR A 253 19.69 17.18 29.87
C TYR A 253 21.05 16.49 29.78
N LYS A 254 21.49 15.88 30.90
CA LYS A 254 22.71 15.05 31.00
C LYS A 254 22.71 13.83 30.07
N PHE A 255 21.57 13.50 29.48
CA PHE A 255 21.41 12.48 28.45
C PHE A 255 20.89 13.14 27.16
N PRO A 256 21.33 12.73 25.97
CA PRO A 256 20.75 13.23 24.73
C PRO A 256 19.24 12.97 24.76
N LEU A 257 18.41 14.03 24.73
CA LEU A 257 16.94 13.91 24.64
C LEU A 257 16.51 13.03 23.45
N ARG A 258 17.39 12.86 22.45
CA ARG A 258 17.29 11.94 21.31
C ARG A 258 17.13 10.46 21.68
N ASN A 259 17.47 10.05 22.90
CA ASN A 259 17.35 8.66 23.35
C ASN A 259 15.96 8.32 23.90
N PHE A 260 15.12 9.31 24.17
CA PHE A 260 13.76 9.09 24.64
C PHE A 260 12.82 8.97 23.43
N GLU A 261 12.23 7.78 23.27
CA GLU A 261 11.23 7.54 22.21
C GLU A 261 9.86 8.11 22.58
N VAL A 262 9.51 8.10 23.88
CA VAL A 262 8.23 8.59 24.41
C VAL A 262 8.46 9.30 25.76
N PHE A 263 7.85 10.47 25.93
CA PHE A 263 7.81 11.25 27.16
C PHE A 263 6.49 11.00 27.89
N GLU A 264 6.55 10.60 29.16
CA GLU A 264 5.37 10.34 29.98
C GLU A 264 4.52 11.61 30.18
N ILE A 265 3.20 11.45 30.35
CA ILE A 265 2.27 12.56 30.61
C ILE A 265 2.74 13.33 31.85
N GLY A 266 2.79 14.66 31.74
CA GLY A 266 3.32 15.56 32.78
C GLY A 266 4.82 15.83 32.69
N ALA A 267 5.55 15.19 31.78
CA ALA A 267 6.96 15.50 31.52
C ALA A 267 7.12 16.96 31.08
N LYS A 268 8.10 17.67 31.66
CA LYS A 268 8.37 19.09 31.40
C LYS A 268 9.74 19.26 30.78
N LEU A 269 9.81 19.89 29.61
CA LEU A 269 11.06 20.24 28.94
C LEU A 269 11.25 21.76 28.94
N LYS A 270 12.39 22.22 29.45
CA LYS A 270 12.74 23.64 29.50
C LYS A 270 13.70 23.99 28.36
N TYR A 271 13.45 25.12 27.71
CA TYR A 271 14.29 25.62 26.62
C TYR A 271 14.79 27.03 26.91
N GLN A 272 15.84 27.42 26.20
CA GLN A 272 16.44 28.75 26.24
C GLN A 272 16.57 29.30 24.83
N CYS A 273 16.22 30.57 24.65
CA CYS A 273 16.36 31.26 23.36
C CYS A 273 17.84 31.47 23.02
N LYS A 274 18.17 31.30 21.74
CA LYS A 274 19.50 31.57 21.21
C LYS A 274 19.81 33.08 21.26
N PRO A 275 21.10 33.48 21.21
CA PRO A 275 21.48 34.89 21.18
C PRO A 275 20.77 35.67 20.07
N GLY A 276 20.28 36.87 20.40
CA GLY A 276 19.49 37.70 19.48
C GLY A 276 17.98 37.42 19.46
N TYR A 277 17.53 36.47 20.27
CA TYR A 277 16.13 36.12 20.46
C TYR A 277 15.77 36.14 21.96
N ARG A 278 14.54 36.52 22.27
CA ARG A 278 13.99 36.50 23.64
C ARG A 278 12.68 35.74 23.68
N ALA A 279 12.31 35.23 24.85
CA ALA A 279 10.97 34.67 25.04
C ALA A 279 9.95 35.81 25.13
N SER A 280 8.72 35.55 24.69
CA SER A 280 7.62 36.49 24.88
C SER A 280 7.32 36.68 26.37
N LEU A 281 6.80 37.85 26.76
CA LEU A 281 6.66 38.31 28.15
C LEU A 281 5.93 37.36 29.11
N ASN A 282 5.11 36.43 28.60
CA ASN A 282 4.33 35.48 29.39
C ASN A 282 4.68 34.01 29.06
N ASP A 283 5.72 33.76 28.28
CA ASP A 283 6.11 32.39 27.94
C ASP A 283 6.91 31.76 29.11
N PRO A 284 6.48 30.62 29.66
CA PRO A 284 7.16 29.95 30.78
C PRO A 284 8.47 29.25 30.38
N GLN A 285 8.85 29.33 29.10
CA GLN A 285 10.01 28.69 28.46
C GLN A 285 10.08 27.18 28.73
N THR A 286 8.92 26.58 28.97
CA THR A 286 8.76 25.20 29.39
C THR A 286 7.55 24.60 28.68
N VAL A 287 7.77 23.51 27.95
CA VAL A 287 6.71 22.72 27.33
C VAL A 287 6.40 21.51 28.19
N THR A 288 5.12 21.18 28.36
CA THR A 288 4.66 20.04 29.15
C THR A 288 3.95 19.03 28.26
N CYS A 289 4.23 17.74 28.41
CA CYS A 289 3.48 16.70 27.75
C CYS A 289 2.09 16.58 28.37
N GLN A 290 1.04 16.83 27.60
CA GLN A 290 -0.34 16.87 28.07
C GLN A 290 -1.02 15.49 27.99
N GLU A 291 -2.20 15.37 28.59
CA GLU A 291 -3.00 14.13 28.56
C GLU A 291 -3.48 13.74 27.16
N ASN A 292 -3.61 14.72 26.26
CA ASN A 292 -3.93 14.51 24.85
C ASN A 292 -2.73 13.99 24.02
N LEU A 293 -1.62 13.64 24.67
CA LEU A 293 -0.37 13.15 24.07
C LEU A 293 0.33 14.17 23.16
N THR A 294 0.04 15.47 23.33
CA THR A 294 0.72 16.56 22.62
C THR A 294 1.45 17.48 23.59
N TRP A 295 2.49 18.15 23.10
CA TRP A 295 3.21 19.16 23.86
C TRP A 295 2.37 20.43 24.00
N SER A 296 2.45 21.08 25.17
CA SER A 296 1.78 22.37 25.38
C SER A 296 2.24 23.42 24.37
N SER A 297 1.32 24.29 23.96
CA SER A 297 1.63 25.43 23.11
C SER A 297 2.62 26.38 23.80
N THR A 298 3.46 27.01 22.98
CA THR A 298 4.46 27.99 23.41
C THR A 298 4.51 29.10 22.36
N SER A 299 4.76 30.33 22.82
CA SER A 299 5.02 31.51 21.99
C SER A 299 6.41 31.48 21.36
N GLY A 300 7.29 30.59 21.82
CA GLY A 300 8.61 30.38 21.27
C GLY A 300 9.57 31.54 21.58
N CYS A 301 10.47 31.80 20.62
CA CYS A 301 11.48 32.84 20.74
C CYS A 301 11.28 33.90 19.65
N GLU A 302 11.10 35.16 20.05
CA GLU A 302 10.97 36.32 19.16
C GLU A 302 12.33 37.01 18.96
N ARG A 303 12.58 37.55 17.75
CA ARG A 303 13.79 38.34 17.49
C ARG A 303 13.76 39.61 18.34
N ILE A 304 14.92 39.99 18.85
CA ILE A 304 15.07 41.23 19.62
C ILE A 304 15.02 42.43 18.65
N CYS A 305 14.18 43.41 18.94
CA CYS A 305 14.05 44.63 18.13
C CYS A 305 15.11 45.68 18.53
N CYS A 306 15.61 46.41 17.53
CA CYS A 306 16.37 47.65 17.74
C CYS A 306 15.49 48.88 17.56
N PRO A 307 15.81 50.01 18.21
CA PRO A 307 15.08 51.26 18.03
C PRO A 307 15.21 51.76 16.58
N THR A 308 14.16 52.37 16.04
CA THR A 308 14.21 53.03 14.73
C THR A 308 15.24 54.16 14.78
N PRO A 309 16.23 54.20 13.87
CA PRO A 309 17.20 55.28 13.81
C PRO A 309 16.54 56.66 13.67
N ASP A 310 17.03 57.63 14.43
CA ASP A 310 16.62 59.03 14.32
C ASP A 310 17.27 59.67 13.08
N MET A 311 16.44 60.21 12.19
CA MET A 311 16.84 60.76 10.89
C MET A 311 17.22 62.25 10.94
N GLU A 312 17.19 62.90 12.10
CA GLU A 312 17.55 64.31 12.23
C GLU A 312 19.04 64.58 11.92
N LYS A 313 19.93 63.64 12.32
CA LYS A 313 21.40 63.83 12.26
C LYS A 313 22.10 62.99 11.20
N ILE A 314 21.36 62.08 10.56
CA ILE A 314 21.89 61.09 9.63
C ILE A 314 20.95 60.88 8.44
N LYS A 315 21.49 60.39 7.32
CA LYS A 315 20.72 59.90 6.17
C LYS A 315 21.11 58.45 5.90
N ILE A 316 20.11 57.56 5.86
CA ILE A 316 20.31 56.15 5.50
C ILE A 316 20.49 56.07 3.98
N VAL A 317 21.61 55.51 3.54
CA VAL A 317 21.99 55.33 2.13
C VAL A 317 21.46 54.00 1.59
N SER A 318 21.54 52.95 2.40
CA SER A 318 20.99 51.64 2.08
C SER A 318 20.76 50.84 3.35
N GLU A 319 19.86 49.87 3.28
CA GLU A 319 19.52 49.00 4.41
C GLU A 319 19.36 47.55 3.94
N ARG A 320 19.73 46.60 4.81
CA ARG A 320 19.35 45.20 4.67
C ARG A 320 18.59 44.79 5.91
N ARG A 321 17.30 44.52 5.72
CA ARG A 321 16.36 44.14 6.78
C ARG A 321 15.44 43.04 6.31
N ASP A 322 15.13 42.12 7.23
CA ASP A 322 14.05 41.15 7.05
C ASP A 322 12.82 41.63 7.81
N PHE A 323 11.87 42.25 7.12
CA PHE A 323 10.65 42.74 7.78
C PHE A 323 9.77 41.57 8.22
N THR A 324 9.70 41.34 9.53
CA THR A 324 8.93 40.26 10.16
C THR A 324 7.54 40.70 10.64
N GLY A 325 7.16 41.96 10.41
CA GLY A 325 5.87 42.53 10.87
C GLY A 325 5.82 42.92 12.35
N THR A 326 6.79 42.46 13.17
CA THR A 326 6.85 42.74 14.62
C THR A 326 7.83 43.86 14.95
N CYS A 327 9.03 43.83 14.34
CA CYS A 327 10.04 44.87 14.49
C CYS A 327 10.26 45.60 13.15
N ILE A 328 10.57 46.90 13.21
CA ILE A 328 11.06 47.64 12.04
C ILE A 328 12.52 47.25 11.74
N TYR A 329 13.33 47.15 12.78
CA TYR A 329 14.69 46.60 12.76
C TYR A 329 14.85 45.55 13.84
N ALA A 330 15.47 44.43 13.50
CA ALA A 330 15.67 43.30 14.38
C ALA A 330 17.13 42.83 14.39
N TYR A 331 17.49 42.01 15.38
CA TYR A 331 18.82 41.42 15.50
C TYR A 331 19.33 40.86 14.17
N GLY A 332 20.55 41.26 13.77
CA GLY A 332 21.19 40.88 12.51
C GLY A 332 20.91 41.83 11.33
N ASP A 333 19.92 42.71 11.42
CA ASP A 333 19.70 43.77 10.43
C ASP A 333 20.82 44.80 10.50
N TYR A 334 21.11 45.46 9.38
CA TYR A 334 22.10 46.53 9.34
C TYR A 334 21.72 47.64 8.37
N VAL A 335 22.16 48.84 8.69
CA VAL A 335 21.96 50.04 7.88
C VAL A 335 23.30 50.68 7.53
N PHE A 336 23.40 51.27 6.35
CA PHE A 336 24.47 52.16 5.96
C PHE A 336 23.97 53.59 6.01
N TYR A 337 24.64 54.45 6.77
CA TYR A 337 24.25 55.84 6.94
C TYR A 337 25.41 56.81 6.72
N ILE A 338 25.06 58.02 6.30
CA ILE A 338 25.97 59.18 6.25
C ILE A 338 25.51 60.22 7.25
N CYS A 339 26.45 61.01 7.77
CA CYS A 339 26.16 62.10 8.68
C CYS A 339 25.93 63.41 7.92
N ASN A 340 25.29 64.38 8.59
CA ASN A 340 25.08 65.72 8.03
C ASN A 340 26.40 66.52 7.93
N GLU A 341 26.38 67.65 7.19
CA GLU A 341 27.57 68.39 6.76
C GLU A 341 28.61 68.65 7.88
N GLY A 342 29.88 68.34 7.58
CA GLY A 342 31.02 68.54 8.49
C GLY A 342 31.32 67.38 9.43
N SER A 343 30.63 66.23 9.31
CA SER A 343 30.83 65.06 10.15
C SER A 343 30.82 63.74 9.36
N TYR A 344 31.49 62.71 9.88
CA TYR A 344 31.56 61.36 9.28
C TYR A 344 31.09 60.27 10.27
N PRO A 345 30.56 59.14 9.79
CA PRO A 345 30.14 58.03 10.66
C PRO A 345 31.31 57.47 11.47
N MET A 346 31.06 57.07 12.72
CA MET A 346 32.13 56.43 13.53
C MET A 346 32.59 55.07 12.97
N SER A 347 31.75 54.36 12.21
CA SER A 347 32.18 53.17 11.49
C SER A 347 32.89 53.56 10.18
N THR A 348 33.99 52.87 9.89
CA THR A 348 34.82 53.12 8.69
C THR A 348 34.06 52.93 7.37
N ASP A 349 33.00 52.13 7.37
CA ASP A 349 32.15 51.81 6.23
C ASP A 349 30.75 52.45 6.34
N GLY A 350 30.48 53.25 7.38
CA GLY A 350 29.15 53.82 7.65
C GLY A 350 28.09 52.78 8.02
N ARG A 351 28.47 51.54 8.34
CA ARG A 351 27.56 50.47 8.74
C ARG A 351 27.26 50.53 10.23
N SER A 352 26.02 50.27 10.61
CA SER A 352 25.67 49.90 11.98
C SER A 352 24.70 48.73 11.97
N SER A 353 24.91 47.80 12.90
CA SER A 353 24.18 46.52 12.96
C SER A 353 23.42 46.38 14.28
N CYS A 354 22.22 45.80 14.21
CA CYS A 354 21.40 45.55 15.37
C CYS A 354 21.93 44.32 16.15
N GLN A 355 22.32 44.55 17.41
CA GLN A 355 22.96 43.56 18.28
C GLN A 355 21.95 42.80 19.14
N ALA A 356 22.45 41.75 19.82
CA ALA A 356 21.63 40.85 20.63
C ALA A 356 21.08 41.50 21.92
N ASP A 357 21.59 42.67 22.30
CA ASP A 357 21.08 43.47 23.41
C ASP A 357 19.97 44.45 22.98
N GLY A 358 19.60 44.45 21.69
CA GLY A 358 18.60 45.36 21.12
C GLY A 358 19.14 46.76 20.85
N LYS A 359 20.47 46.95 20.85
CA LYS A 359 21.10 48.22 20.51
C LYS A 359 21.82 48.15 19.18
N TRP A 360 21.97 49.31 18.56
CA TRP A 360 22.81 49.49 17.39
C TRP A 360 24.28 49.54 17.79
N ASP A 361 25.12 48.85 17.02
CA ASP A 361 26.58 48.93 17.15
C ASP A 361 27.24 49.18 15.79
N PRO A 362 27.93 50.32 15.60
CA PRO A 362 28.00 51.45 16.54
C PRO A 362 26.62 52.10 16.79
N ALA A 363 26.46 52.76 17.94
CA ALA A 363 25.19 53.41 18.30
C ALA A 363 24.77 54.43 17.23
N ILE A 364 23.47 54.54 16.95
CA ILE A 364 22.95 55.49 15.96
C ILE A 364 22.07 56.53 16.67
N PRO A 365 22.26 57.84 16.40
CA PRO A 365 23.28 58.44 15.54
C PRO A 365 24.65 58.57 16.24
N SER A 366 25.73 58.13 15.59
CA SER A 366 27.11 58.39 16.04
C SER A 366 27.98 58.89 14.90
N CYS A 367 28.33 60.18 14.99
CA CYS A 367 29.03 60.97 13.98
C CYS A 367 30.20 61.72 14.62
N GLN A 368 31.36 61.71 13.97
CA GLN A 368 32.57 62.41 14.40
C GLN A 368 32.80 63.66 13.53
N ALA A 369 33.18 64.77 14.15
CA ALA A 369 33.51 66.01 13.44
C ALA A 369 34.87 65.91 12.75
N ASP A 370 34.98 66.48 11.55
CA ASP A 370 36.25 66.56 10.81
C ASP A 370 37.15 67.63 11.45
N SER A 371 38.03 67.24 12.37
CA SER A 371 39.00 68.14 13.02
C SER A 371 40.32 68.25 12.25
N GLY A 372 40.31 68.08 10.92
CA GLY A 372 41.52 67.81 10.13
C GLY A 372 41.72 68.64 8.86
N LEU A 373 41.26 69.89 8.77
CA LEU A 373 41.49 70.70 7.55
C LEU A 373 41.76 72.21 7.79
N GLN A 374 42.54 72.56 8.82
CA GLN A 374 43.09 73.91 8.98
C GLN A 374 44.63 74.02 8.93
N ASN A 375 45.40 72.92 8.87
CA ASN A 375 46.89 72.99 9.02
C ASN A 375 47.71 72.30 7.91
N ARG A 376 47.33 72.38 6.63
CA ARG A 376 48.19 71.89 5.52
C ARG A 376 48.32 72.84 4.31
N LEU A 377 48.25 74.15 4.56
CA LEU A 377 48.68 75.18 3.60
C LEU A 377 49.98 75.84 4.10
N ALA A 378 51.05 75.06 4.24
CA ALA A 378 52.41 75.58 4.32
C ALA A 378 53.39 74.41 4.16
N LEU A 379 54.49 74.65 3.44
CA LEU A 379 55.59 73.73 3.13
C LEU A 379 55.21 72.80 1.97
N PHE A 380 55.73 72.95 0.75
CA PHE A 380 57.14 73.03 0.41
C PHE A 380 57.41 73.91 -0.82
N THR A 381 58.56 74.56 -0.76
CA THR A 381 59.15 75.49 -1.71
C THR A 381 60.41 74.89 -2.37
N PHE A 382 60.57 75.14 -3.69
CA PHE A 382 61.80 75.19 -4.52
C PHE A 382 62.64 73.90 -4.76
N PRO A 383 63.60 73.82 -5.73
CA PRO A 383 64.05 74.77 -6.78
C PRO A 383 64.30 74.18 -8.21
N ASN A 384 64.64 75.10 -9.13
CA ASN A 384 65.19 74.94 -10.49
C ASN A 384 66.56 74.22 -10.56
N ILE A 385 66.87 73.54 -11.68
CA ILE A 385 68.01 73.82 -12.60
C ILE A 385 68.09 72.74 -13.70
N SER A 386 68.54 73.21 -14.84
CA SER A 386 68.53 72.73 -16.22
C SER A 386 69.84 72.08 -16.70
N GLU A 387 69.76 71.57 -17.94
CA GLU A 387 70.82 71.25 -18.93
C GLU A 387 71.51 69.87 -18.83
N THR A 388 71.72 69.07 -19.89
CA THR A 388 71.48 69.16 -21.35
C THR A 388 71.61 67.76 -22.02
N ASN A 389 70.85 67.58 -23.12
CA ASN A 389 71.13 66.84 -24.38
C ASN A 389 71.27 65.29 -24.43
N VAL A 390 70.31 64.61 -25.10
CA VAL A 390 70.40 64.04 -26.49
C VAL A 390 69.34 62.92 -26.70
N THR A 391 68.38 63.20 -27.59
CA THR A 391 67.45 62.30 -28.36
C THR A 391 66.29 61.53 -27.69
N ASN A 392 65.13 61.61 -28.38
CA ASN A 392 63.90 60.80 -28.30
C ASN A 392 62.89 61.04 -27.16
N LYS A 393 61.85 61.85 -27.43
CA LYS A 393 60.41 61.55 -27.26
C LYS A 393 59.56 62.82 -27.44
N THR A 394 58.41 62.65 -28.08
CA THR A 394 57.69 63.62 -28.90
C THR A 394 56.83 64.63 -28.11
N TYR A 395 56.83 65.86 -28.65
CA TYR A 395 56.05 67.09 -28.38
C TYR A 395 54.51 66.88 -28.33
N LEU A 396 53.72 67.48 -27.42
CA LEU A 396 53.21 68.88 -27.30
C LEU A 396 52.36 69.33 -28.52
N PHE A 397 51.11 69.80 -28.40
CA PHE A 397 50.53 71.08 -27.88
C PHE A 397 49.03 70.83 -27.52
N GLY A 398 48.23 71.63 -26.80
CA GLY A 398 48.24 73.01 -26.29
C GLY A 398 46.80 73.40 -25.88
N HIS A 399 46.65 74.41 -25.02
CA HIS A 399 45.42 75.12 -24.58
C HIS A 399 44.49 75.52 -25.77
N GLU A 400 43.17 75.77 -25.68
CA GLU A 400 42.36 76.54 -24.73
C GLU A 400 40.84 76.40 -25.07
N GLU A 401 39.99 76.69 -24.07
CA GLU A 401 38.55 77.06 -24.10
C GLU A 401 37.42 76.10 -24.53
N ASN A 402 36.41 76.12 -23.64
CA ASN A 402 34.98 75.87 -23.80
C ASN A 402 34.43 74.44 -23.81
N SER A 403 33.76 74.14 -22.68
CA SER A 403 32.53 73.35 -22.54
C SER A 403 32.45 72.06 -23.35
N THR A 404 32.63 70.92 -22.70
CA THR A 404 31.59 69.87 -22.52
C THR A 404 32.22 68.64 -21.86
N GLU A 405 31.48 68.08 -20.91
CA GLU A 405 31.59 66.70 -20.41
C GLU A 405 32.98 66.20 -19.95
N ARG A 406 33.23 66.29 -18.64
CA ARG A 406 33.99 65.23 -17.96
C ARG A 406 33.21 63.93 -18.17
N ALA A 407 33.54 63.20 -19.23
CA ALA A 407 32.99 61.88 -19.53
C ALA A 407 33.06 61.03 -18.25
N MET A 408 31.89 60.65 -17.73
CA MET A 408 31.76 59.67 -16.67
C MET A 408 32.57 58.43 -17.05
N LYS A 409 33.59 58.08 -16.25
CA LYS A 409 34.26 56.78 -16.33
C LYS A 409 33.20 55.70 -16.47
N GLY A 410 33.35 54.81 -17.45
CA GLY A 410 32.36 53.79 -17.76
C GLY A 410 32.31 52.78 -16.62
N VAL A 411 31.30 52.87 -15.77
CA VAL A 411 31.12 52.00 -14.62
C VAL A 411 30.13 50.88 -14.98
N CYS A 412 30.45 49.64 -14.64
CA CYS A 412 29.59 48.48 -14.90
C CYS A 412 28.82 48.06 -13.65
N LEU A 413 27.55 47.72 -13.84
CA LEU A 413 26.73 47.09 -12.80
C LEU A 413 27.09 45.61 -12.65
N LYS A 414 26.80 45.05 -11.47
CA LYS A 414 26.98 43.62 -11.18
C LYS A 414 26.36 42.76 -12.31
N PRO A 415 27.12 41.85 -12.93
CA PRO A 415 26.60 40.95 -13.94
C PRO A 415 25.64 39.92 -13.32
N MET A 416 24.57 39.60 -14.04
CA MET A 416 23.63 38.55 -13.64
C MET A 416 24.12 37.20 -14.16
N VAL A 417 24.56 36.33 -13.25
CA VAL A 417 24.98 34.96 -13.56
C VAL A 417 24.04 34.01 -12.81
N ILE A 418 23.31 33.17 -13.54
CA ILE A 418 22.41 32.17 -12.96
C ILE A 418 23.22 30.89 -12.71
N ASN A 419 23.13 30.32 -11.51
CA ASN A 419 23.87 29.12 -11.08
C ASN A 419 25.41 29.27 -11.13
N GLY A 420 25.91 30.41 -10.69
CA GLY A 420 27.35 30.67 -10.55
C GLY A 420 27.65 31.84 -9.61
N ASN A 421 28.91 31.94 -9.18
CA ASN A 421 29.43 32.95 -8.27
C ASN A 421 30.47 33.86 -8.95
N LEU A 422 30.72 35.02 -8.31
CA LEU A 422 31.70 36.01 -8.74
C LEU A 422 32.90 35.99 -7.77
N SER A 423 34.12 36.04 -8.31
CA SER A 423 35.36 36.13 -7.53
C SER A 423 35.41 37.32 -6.55
N VAL A 424 34.83 38.45 -6.93
CA VAL A 424 34.70 39.64 -6.08
C VAL A 424 33.31 40.24 -6.30
N GLU A 425 32.48 40.25 -5.26
CA GLU A 425 31.08 40.68 -5.35
C GLU A 425 30.92 42.14 -4.91
N ARG A 426 30.55 43.02 -5.84
CA ARG A 426 30.30 44.45 -5.62
C ARG A 426 29.09 44.90 -6.43
N VAL A 427 28.47 45.99 -6.02
CA VAL A 427 27.32 46.58 -6.75
C VAL A 427 27.79 47.29 -8.02
N ILE A 428 29.04 47.78 -8.02
CA ILE A 428 29.61 48.70 -9.00
C ILE A 428 31.08 48.33 -9.26
N TYR A 429 31.48 48.25 -10.54
CA TYR A 429 32.84 47.91 -10.99
C TYR A 429 33.46 49.04 -11.82
N ALA A 430 34.75 49.29 -11.63
CA ALA A 430 35.50 50.32 -12.34
C ALA A 430 35.85 49.88 -13.77
N GLU A 431 36.03 50.85 -14.67
CA GLU A 431 36.49 50.61 -16.03
C GLU A 431 37.87 49.90 -16.04
N LEU A 432 38.00 48.87 -16.87
CA LEU A 432 39.14 47.93 -16.97
C LEU A 432 39.31 46.96 -15.78
N GLU A 433 38.37 46.93 -14.83
CA GLU A 433 38.39 45.94 -13.74
C GLU A 433 37.99 44.55 -14.27
N ASN A 434 38.80 43.53 -13.94
CA ASN A 434 38.59 42.15 -14.34
C ASN A 434 37.93 41.36 -13.21
N ILE A 435 36.96 40.51 -13.57
CA ILE A 435 36.33 39.58 -12.63
C ILE A 435 36.23 38.19 -13.25
N THR A 436 36.41 37.18 -12.41
CA THR A 436 36.26 35.77 -12.76
C THR A 436 34.94 35.22 -12.25
N ILE A 437 34.27 34.42 -13.08
CA ILE A 437 33.00 33.73 -12.79
C ILE A 437 33.26 32.23 -12.63
N GLN A 438 32.67 31.62 -11.60
CA GLN A 438 32.70 30.16 -11.40
C GLN A 438 31.27 29.62 -11.32
N CYS A 439 30.97 28.55 -12.06
CA CYS A 439 29.65 27.92 -12.02
C CYS A 439 29.48 27.03 -10.79
N ASP A 440 28.23 26.89 -10.32
CA ASP A 440 27.88 25.99 -9.24
C ASP A 440 28.12 24.51 -9.64
N PRO A 441 28.33 23.59 -8.67
CA PRO A 441 28.55 22.18 -8.97
C PRO A 441 27.45 21.58 -9.86
N GLY A 442 27.85 20.97 -10.99
CA GLY A 442 26.93 20.37 -11.97
C GLY A 442 26.63 21.25 -13.19
N TYR A 443 27.16 22.48 -13.22
CA TYR A 443 27.08 23.39 -14.37
C TYR A 443 28.46 23.62 -14.98
N THR A 444 28.53 23.64 -16.31
CA THR A 444 29.73 23.97 -17.08
C THR A 444 29.62 25.38 -17.63
N ILE A 445 30.76 26.08 -17.70
CA ILE A 445 30.80 27.44 -18.19
C ILE A 445 30.80 27.46 -19.73
N VAL A 446 29.85 28.19 -20.30
CA VAL A 446 29.75 28.44 -21.74
C VAL A 446 30.02 29.92 -21.97
N GLY A 447 31.26 30.24 -22.38
CA GLY A 447 31.76 31.60 -22.56
C GLY A 447 33.14 31.80 -21.91
N SER A 448 33.60 33.05 -21.83
CA SER A 448 34.86 33.38 -21.14
C SER A 448 34.62 33.43 -19.62
N PRO A 449 35.40 32.70 -18.80
CA PRO A 449 35.30 32.80 -17.33
C PRO A 449 35.75 34.15 -16.79
N ASN A 450 36.55 34.90 -17.56
CA ASN A 450 37.05 36.22 -17.18
C ASN A 450 36.38 37.29 -18.04
N ILE A 451 35.76 38.27 -17.40
CA ILE A 451 35.13 39.42 -18.06
C ILE A 451 35.70 40.72 -17.49
N ILE A 452 35.75 41.75 -18.34
CA ILE A 452 36.32 43.06 -18.04
C ILE A 452 35.25 44.11 -18.26
N CYS A 453 35.14 45.07 -17.34
CA CYS A 453 34.26 46.21 -17.53
C CYS A 453 34.84 47.18 -18.56
N SER A 454 34.16 47.37 -19.69
CA SER A 454 34.58 48.27 -20.76
C SER A 454 33.40 49.14 -21.19
N ASN A 455 33.48 50.45 -21.03
CA ASN A 455 32.46 51.39 -21.48
C ASN A 455 31.02 51.03 -21.00
N ARG A 456 30.86 50.75 -19.69
CA ARG A 456 29.60 50.37 -19.00
C ARG A 456 29.04 48.98 -19.35
N THR A 457 29.70 48.21 -20.20
CA THR A 457 29.31 46.83 -20.54
C THR A 457 30.43 45.84 -20.21
N TRP A 458 30.07 44.56 -20.11
CA TRP A 458 31.02 43.48 -19.85
C TRP A 458 31.56 42.91 -21.15
N TYR A 459 32.88 42.77 -21.24
CA TYR A 459 33.57 42.18 -22.37
C TYR A 459 34.55 41.08 -21.93
N PRO A 460 34.52 39.88 -22.53
CA PRO A 460 33.49 39.36 -23.44
C PRO A 460 32.09 39.32 -22.80
N GLU A 461 31.06 38.99 -23.57
CA GLU A 461 29.70 38.86 -23.05
C GLU A 461 29.65 37.93 -21.83
N ILE A 462 28.71 38.21 -20.92
CA ILE A 462 28.58 37.50 -19.65
C ILE A 462 28.38 36.00 -19.93
N PRO A 463 29.24 35.09 -19.40
CA PRO A 463 29.15 33.67 -19.65
C PRO A 463 27.90 33.06 -19.00
N SER A 464 27.39 31.97 -19.60
CA SER A 464 26.25 31.23 -19.07
C SER A 464 26.72 29.93 -18.42
N CYS A 465 26.16 29.59 -17.25
CA CYS A 465 26.35 28.30 -16.60
C CYS A 465 25.27 27.34 -17.09
N GLN A 466 25.65 26.35 -17.88
CA GLN A 466 24.72 25.37 -18.45
C GLN A 466 24.93 24.01 -17.82
N MET A 467 23.84 23.30 -17.52
CA MET A 467 23.91 21.98 -16.93
C MET A 467 24.29 20.97 -18.01
N GLU A 468 25.32 20.17 -17.76
CA GLU A 468 25.76 19.13 -18.71
C GLU A 468 24.76 17.96 -18.66
N VAL A 469 24.00 17.77 -19.74
CA VAL A 469 22.97 16.72 -19.80
C VAL A 469 23.61 15.43 -20.30
N LEU A 470 23.93 14.50 -19.38
CA LEU A 470 24.28 13.12 -19.76
C LEU A 470 23.09 12.45 -20.47
N GLU A 471 23.39 11.61 -21.47
CA GLU A 471 22.42 10.98 -22.39
C GLU A 471 21.29 10.20 -21.67
N ASP A 472 21.53 9.73 -20.44
CA ASP A 472 20.55 9.07 -19.56
C ASP A 472 19.43 10.00 -19.06
N CYS A 473 19.60 11.32 -19.16
CA CYS A 473 18.67 12.32 -18.64
C CYS A 473 17.54 12.68 -19.64
N ARG A 474 17.62 12.23 -20.90
CA ARG A 474 16.52 12.37 -21.90
C ARG A 474 15.24 11.65 -21.50
N ILE A 475 15.37 10.57 -20.73
CA ILE A 475 14.24 9.81 -20.18
C ILE A 475 13.58 10.62 -19.05
N VAL A 476 14.39 11.27 -18.21
CA VAL A 476 13.93 12.13 -17.10
C VAL A 476 13.21 13.37 -17.62
N SER A 477 13.65 13.97 -18.74
CA SER A 477 13.01 15.16 -19.32
C SER A 477 11.61 14.89 -19.90
N ARG A 478 11.37 13.70 -20.47
CA ARG A 478 10.01 13.26 -20.85
C ARG A 478 9.10 13.11 -19.61
N GLY A 479 9.63 12.58 -18.51
CA GLY A 479 8.92 12.49 -17.23
C GLY A 479 8.64 13.87 -16.62
N ALA A 480 9.59 14.81 -16.71
CA ALA A 480 9.44 16.18 -16.22
C ALA A 480 8.36 16.96 -17.00
N GLN A 481 8.25 16.77 -18.31
CA GLN A 481 7.16 17.35 -19.12
C GLN A 481 5.78 16.82 -18.70
N LEU A 482 5.66 15.54 -18.35
CA LEU A 482 4.41 14.96 -17.83
C LEU A 482 4.05 15.50 -16.43
N LEU A 483 5.05 15.77 -15.59
CA LEU A 483 4.84 16.31 -14.24
C LEU A 483 4.48 17.80 -14.23
N HIS A 484 4.90 18.56 -15.25
CA HIS A 484 4.56 19.99 -15.40
C HIS A 484 3.07 20.24 -15.72
N CYS A 485 2.32 19.18 -16.07
CA CYS A 485 0.87 19.22 -16.30
C CYS A 485 0.04 19.03 -15.02
N LEU A 486 0.66 18.78 -13.87
CA LEU A 486 -0.03 18.53 -12.60
C LEU A 486 -0.15 19.82 -11.80
N SER A 487 -1.38 20.19 -11.47
CA SER A 487 -1.70 21.50 -10.87
C SER A 487 -1.45 21.60 -9.36
N SER A 488 -1.20 20.47 -8.67
CA SER A 488 -0.97 20.44 -7.22
C SER A 488 0.32 19.71 -6.83
N PRO A 489 1.04 20.18 -5.79
CA PRO A 489 2.24 19.50 -5.27
C PRO A 489 1.99 18.06 -4.80
N GLU A 490 0.78 17.76 -4.33
CA GLU A 490 0.39 16.42 -3.87
C GLU A 490 0.26 15.43 -5.03
N ASP A 491 -0.23 15.91 -6.18
CA ASP A 491 -0.37 15.09 -7.38
C ASP A 491 0.97 14.84 -8.05
N VAL A 492 1.88 15.81 -8.01
CA VAL A 492 3.29 15.63 -8.40
C VAL A 492 3.94 14.56 -7.51
N HIS A 493 3.75 14.62 -6.19
CA HIS A 493 4.30 13.61 -5.27
C HIS A 493 3.72 12.21 -5.50
N ARG A 494 2.41 12.11 -5.75
CA ARG A 494 1.77 10.83 -6.10
C ARG A 494 2.28 10.28 -7.43
N ALA A 495 2.40 11.13 -8.46
CA ALA A 495 2.92 10.74 -9.76
C ALA A 495 4.39 10.28 -9.69
N LEU A 496 5.23 10.96 -8.89
CA LEU A 496 6.62 10.54 -8.63
C LEU A 496 6.70 9.18 -7.94
N LYS A 497 5.80 8.89 -6.98
CA LYS A 497 5.74 7.57 -6.34
C LYS A 497 5.35 6.46 -7.32
N VAL A 498 4.37 6.71 -8.18
CA VAL A 498 3.94 5.75 -9.21
C VAL A 498 5.05 5.53 -10.23
N TYR A 499 5.72 6.58 -10.67
CA TYR A 499 6.83 6.49 -11.61
C TYR A 499 8.03 5.73 -11.02
N LYS A 500 8.34 5.94 -9.73
CA LYS A 500 9.35 5.16 -9.02
C LYS A 500 9.02 3.66 -9.00
N LEU A 501 7.76 3.30 -8.74
CA LEU A 501 7.31 1.91 -8.78
C LEU A 501 7.41 1.30 -10.18
N PHE A 502 7.07 2.06 -11.21
CA PHE A 502 7.22 1.64 -12.61
C PHE A 502 8.68 1.28 -12.96
N LEU A 503 9.63 2.14 -12.59
CA LEU A 503 11.06 1.88 -12.83
C LEU A 503 11.58 0.66 -12.05
N GLU A 504 11.08 0.43 -10.84
CA GLU A 504 11.41 -0.76 -10.06
C GLU A 504 10.88 -2.04 -10.75
N ILE A 505 9.68 -1.98 -11.32
CA ILE A 505 9.09 -3.09 -12.10
C ILE A 505 9.93 -3.39 -13.33
N GLU A 506 10.28 -2.39 -14.15
CA GLU A 506 11.12 -2.59 -15.34
C GLU A 506 12.48 -3.19 -14.98
N ARG A 507 13.09 -2.75 -13.87
CA ARG A 507 14.34 -3.31 -13.36
C ARG A 507 14.19 -4.78 -12.98
N LEU A 508 13.10 -5.14 -12.30
CA LEU A 508 12.81 -6.52 -11.89
C LEU A 508 12.50 -7.40 -13.11
N GLU A 509 11.83 -6.88 -14.12
CA GLU A 509 11.59 -7.60 -15.38
C GLU A 509 12.91 -7.86 -16.13
N HIS A 510 13.79 -6.87 -16.21
CA HIS A 510 15.11 -7.04 -16.81
C HIS A 510 15.99 -8.03 -16.01
N GLN A 511 15.91 -8.02 -14.68
CA GLN A 511 16.57 -9.02 -13.83
C GLN A 511 16.00 -10.43 -14.05
N LYS A 512 14.67 -10.55 -14.18
CA LYS A 512 13.98 -11.80 -14.51
C LYS A 512 14.41 -12.33 -15.87
N GLU A 513 14.52 -11.48 -16.88
CA GLU A 513 15.01 -11.87 -18.22
C GLU A 513 16.47 -12.32 -18.18
N LYS A 514 17.36 -11.58 -17.49
CA LYS A 514 18.76 -11.99 -17.28
C LYS A 514 18.85 -13.33 -16.54
N TRP A 515 18.03 -13.54 -15.52
CA TRP A 515 17.96 -14.80 -14.80
C TRP A 515 17.48 -15.96 -15.69
N ILE A 516 16.45 -15.72 -16.51
CA ILE A 516 15.95 -16.69 -17.51
C ILE A 516 17.01 -17.02 -18.57
N GLN A 517 17.84 -16.05 -18.97
CA GLN A 517 18.95 -16.28 -19.91
C GLN A 517 20.08 -17.12 -19.29
N LEU A 518 20.38 -16.91 -18.00
CA LEU A 518 21.44 -17.63 -17.28
C LEU A 518 21.03 -19.04 -16.81
N HIS A 519 19.77 -19.23 -16.41
CA HIS A 519 19.29 -20.47 -15.80
C HIS A 519 18.27 -21.23 -16.68
N GLY A 520 17.98 -20.70 -17.87
CA GLY A 520 16.90 -21.19 -18.73
C GLY A 520 15.52 -20.77 -18.21
N LYS A 521 14.51 -20.72 -19.10
CA LYS A 521 13.11 -20.56 -18.67
C LYS A 521 12.78 -21.71 -17.71
N PRO A 522 12.22 -21.45 -16.52
CA PRO A 522 11.70 -22.52 -15.68
C PRO A 522 10.66 -23.25 -16.53
N GLN A 523 10.91 -24.54 -16.79
CA GLN A 523 9.96 -25.34 -17.54
C GLN A 523 8.64 -25.30 -16.77
N SER A 524 7.57 -24.87 -17.43
CA SER A 524 6.25 -25.24 -16.94
C SER A 524 6.25 -26.75 -16.87
N MET A 525 6.06 -27.29 -15.66
CA MET A 525 6.06 -28.72 -15.40
C MET A 525 4.82 -29.31 -16.08
N LYS A 526 4.91 -29.56 -17.39
CA LYS A 526 4.01 -30.45 -18.10
C LYS A 526 4.41 -31.85 -17.70
N ILE A 527 3.68 -32.41 -16.74
CA ILE A 527 3.76 -33.82 -16.37
C ILE A 527 3.37 -34.64 -17.61
N ASN A 528 4.37 -35.07 -18.37
CA ASN A 528 4.18 -35.97 -19.49
C ASN A 528 4.16 -37.40 -18.93
N ARG A 529 2.97 -38.00 -18.84
CA ARG A 529 2.80 -39.41 -18.49
C ARG A 529 3.37 -40.27 -19.63
N SER A 530 4.58 -40.77 -19.47
CA SER A 530 5.03 -41.97 -20.18
C SER A 530 5.45 -43.02 -19.15
N PHE A 531 4.58 -44.00 -18.95
CA PHE A 531 4.93 -45.23 -18.25
C PHE A 531 5.96 -45.98 -19.09
N ARG A 532 7.14 -46.24 -18.52
CA ARG A 532 7.92 -47.44 -18.85
C ARG A 532 7.87 -48.39 -17.66
N PRO A 533 7.49 -49.66 -17.86
CA PRO A 533 7.61 -50.65 -16.81
C PRO A 533 9.09 -51.04 -16.67
N CYS A 534 9.58 -51.13 -15.45
CA CYS A 534 10.78 -51.90 -15.13
C CYS A 534 10.35 -53.26 -14.62
N ASN A 535 10.78 -54.28 -15.36
CA ASN A 535 10.78 -55.74 -15.15
C ASN A 535 9.49 -56.43 -14.66
#